data_AF-A0A3D2MLG4-F1
#
_entry.id   AF-A0A3D2MLG4-F1
#
_cell.length_a   1.000
_cell.length_b   1.000
_cell.length_c   1.000
_cell.angle_alpha   90.00
_cell.angle_beta   90.00
_cell.angle_gamma   90.00
#
_symmetry.space_group_name_H-M   'P 1'
#
loop_
_entity.id
_entity.type
_entity.pdbx_description
1 polymer ?
#
loop_
_entity_poly.entity_id
_entity_poly.type
_entity_poly.pdbx_seq_one_letter_code
_entity_poly.pdbx_strand_id
1 'polypeptide(L)'
;VALYFTTPFLVFAVWLHNRMTDPGTAESNETIIPQVIRLFIGVIGVITLAVSLLLFLQPALMIGLWPWMLTPLTARVVGAMFALPGVVGLGIALEQRWSAARIILEAQAFSILMILIAAVRAWSDFEQSNLISWLFVGGLSFLLVAIAALYS
;
A
#
# COMPACT_ATOMS: atom_id res chain seq x y z
N VAL A 1 -19.33 -20.21 7.91
CA VAL A 1 -18.96 -20.27 6.46
C VAL A 1 -19.73 -19.23 5.65
N ALA A 2 -21.07 -19.18 5.72
CA ALA A 2 -21.86 -18.17 5.00
C ALA A 2 -21.42 -16.72 5.30
N LEU A 3 -21.18 -16.38 6.57
CA LEU A 3 -20.72 -15.04 6.96
C LEU A 3 -19.45 -14.62 6.20
N TYR A 4 -18.37 -15.40 6.27
CA TYR A 4 -17.09 -15.11 5.59
C TYR A 4 -17.21 -14.99 4.07
N PHE A 5 -18.11 -15.75 3.44
CA PHE A 5 -18.38 -15.62 2.02
C PHE A 5 -19.11 -14.31 1.71
N THR A 6 -20.12 -13.96 2.52
CA THR A 6 -20.95 -12.76 2.29
C THR A 6 -20.28 -11.45 2.70
N THR A 7 -19.41 -11.46 3.71
CA THR A 7 -18.78 -10.24 4.28
C THR A 7 -18.10 -9.36 3.22
N PRO A 8 -17.20 -9.86 2.35
CA PRO A 8 -16.55 -8.99 1.36
C PRO A 8 -17.55 -8.32 0.42
N PHE A 9 -18.61 -9.01 0.00
CA PHE A 9 -19.64 -8.44 -0.86
C PHE A 9 -20.52 -7.43 -0.13
N LEU A 10 -20.93 -7.75 1.10
CA LEU A 10 -21.75 -6.86 1.93
C LEU A 10 -20.98 -5.60 2.33
N VAL A 11 -19.73 -5.73 2.77
CA VAL A 11 -18.86 -4.59 3.10
C VAL A 11 -18.65 -3.72 1.87
N PHE A 12 -18.41 -4.32 0.69
CA PHE A 12 -18.27 -3.57 -0.55
C PHE A 12 -19.57 -2.85 -0.96
N ALA A 13 -20.72 -3.52 -0.84
CA ALA A 13 -22.02 -2.92 -1.15
C ALA A 13 -22.37 -1.76 -0.19
N VAL A 14 -22.12 -1.93 1.11
CA VAL A 14 -22.30 -0.89 2.11
C VAL A 14 -21.34 0.27 1.86
N TRP A 15 -20.08 -0.01 1.51
CA TRP A 15 -19.11 1.01 1.14
C TRP A 15 -19.56 1.82 -0.09
N LEU A 16 -20.06 1.16 -1.13
CA LEU A 16 -20.64 1.82 -2.31
C LEU A 16 -21.81 2.73 -1.93
N HIS A 17 -22.73 2.23 -1.10
CA HIS A 17 -23.90 2.99 -0.66
C HIS A 17 -23.52 4.22 0.17
N ASN A 18 -22.60 4.06 1.12
CA ASN A 18 -22.09 5.16 1.93
C ASN A 18 -21.40 6.22 1.06
N ARG A 19 -20.61 5.80 0.06
CA ARG A 19 -19.90 6.72 -0.85
C ARG A 19 -20.85 7.51 -1.76
N MET A 20 -22.02 6.97 -2.09
CA MET A 20 -23.06 7.70 -2.83
C MET A 20 -23.76 8.75 -1.99
N THR A 21 -23.75 8.59 -0.65
CA THR A 21 -24.46 9.46 0.29
C THR A 21 -23.52 10.47 0.96
N ASP A 22 -22.21 10.23 0.91
CA ASP A 22 -21.17 11.13 1.40
C ASP A 22 -21.09 12.38 0.50
N PRO A 23 -21.35 13.59 1.03
CA PRO A 23 -21.24 14.82 0.27
C PRO A 23 -19.81 15.08 -0.25
N GLY A 24 -18.78 14.41 0.29
CA GLY A 24 -17.39 14.52 -0.17
C GLY A 24 -16.74 15.88 0.11
N THR A 25 -17.49 16.79 0.75
CA THR A 25 -17.03 18.12 1.13
C THR A 25 -16.36 18.05 2.50
N ALA A 26 -15.14 18.61 2.60
CA ALA A 26 -14.47 18.77 3.87
C ALA A 26 -15.29 19.70 4.79
N GLU A 27 -15.40 19.35 6.07
CA GLU A 27 -16.04 20.24 7.05
C GLU A 27 -15.24 21.56 7.19
N SER A 28 -15.87 22.64 7.61
CA SER A 28 -15.27 23.99 7.63
C SER A 28 -14.00 24.12 8.48
N ASN A 29 -13.71 23.16 9.35
CA ASN A 29 -12.52 23.10 10.20
C ASN A 29 -11.63 21.88 9.90
N GLU A 30 -11.83 21.21 8.77
CA GLU A 30 -11.11 20.00 8.40
C GLU A 30 -9.83 20.32 7.61
N THR A 31 -8.70 19.77 8.06
CA THR A 31 -7.42 19.91 7.38
C THR A 31 -7.44 19.21 6.02
N ILE A 32 -7.10 19.94 4.96
CA ILE A 32 -7.03 19.43 3.59
C ILE A 32 -5.60 19.00 3.28
N ILE A 33 -5.45 17.83 2.67
CA ILE A 33 -4.15 17.33 2.21
C ILE A 33 -3.74 18.11 0.94
N PRO A 34 -2.55 18.73 0.91
CA PRO A 34 -2.04 19.40 -0.29
C PRO A 34 -2.03 18.48 -1.51
N GLN A 35 -2.39 19.02 -2.68
CA GLN A 35 -2.48 18.26 -3.93
C GLN A 35 -1.18 17.54 -4.29
N VAL A 36 -0.03 18.15 -4.00
CA VAL A 36 1.29 17.54 -4.26
C VAL A 36 1.47 16.25 -3.46
N ILE A 37 1.08 16.24 -2.18
CA ILE A 37 1.18 15.06 -1.32
C ILE A 37 0.21 13.98 -1.80
N ARG A 38 -1.02 14.36 -2.16
CA ARG A 38 -2.02 13.42 -2.71
C ARG A 38 -1.53 12.77 -4.01
N LEU A 39 -0.95 13.56 -4.92
CA LEU A 39 -0.36 13.06 -6.16
C LEU A 39 0.80 12.11 -5.88
N PHE A 40 1.68 12.48 -4.93
CA PHE A 40 2.80 11.64 -4.53
C PHE A 40 2.33 10.28 -4.00
N ILE A 41 1.36 10.26 -3.07
CA ILE A 41 0.74 9.03 -2.54
C ILE A 41 0.08 8.23 -3.67
N GLY A 42 -0.61 8.91 -4.59
CA GLY A 42 -1.24 8.29 -5.75
C GLY A 42 -0.24 7.60 -6.67
N VAL A 43 0.89 8.25 -6.98
CA VAL A 43 1.96 7.66 -7.80
C VAL A 43 2.53 6.41 -7.13
N ILE A 44 2.79 6.45 -5.83
CA ILE A 44 3.24 5.28 -5.06
C ILE A 44 2.18 4.18 -5.11
N GLY A 45 0.90 4.52 -4.97
CA GLY A 45 -0.23 3.60 -5.10
C GLY A 45 -0.27 2.92 -6.47
N VAL A 46 -0.13 3.68 -7.56
CA VAL A 46 -0.05 3.15 -8.93
C VAL A 46 1.10 2.16 -9.07
N ILE A 47 2.31 2.55 -8.66
CA ILE A 47 3.51 1.71 -8.76
C ILE A 47 3.31 0.41 -7.97
N THR A 48 2.83 0.53 -6.73
CA THR A 48 2.58 -0.63 -5.85
C THR A 48 1.54 -1.57 -6.44
N LEU A 49 0.46 -1.02 -7.00
CA LEU A 49 -0.59 -1.82 -7.64
C LEU A 49 -0.09 -2.48 -8.93
N ALA A 50 0.73 -1.80 -9.73
CA ALA A 50 1.33 -2.36 -10.92
C ALA A 50 2.26 -3.54 -10.57
N VAL A 51 3.12 -3.38 -9.54
CA VAL A 51 3.97 -4.46 -9.02
C VAL A 51 3.13 -5.63 -8.50
N SER A 52 2.07 -5.34 -7.74
CA SER A 52 1.11 -6.33 -7.25
C SER A 52 0.49 -7.15 -8.40
N LEU A 53 0.01 -6.48 -9.46
CA LEU A 53 -0.57 -7.13 -10.63
C LEU A 53 0.46 -7.97 -11.39
N LEU A 54 1.69 -7.49 -11.53
CA LEU A 54 2.76 -8.25 -12.17
C LEU A 54 3.14 -9.50 -11.38
N LEU A 55 3.28 -9.39 -10.06
CA LEU A 55 3.52 -10.54 -9.18
C LEU A 55 2.41 -11.59 -9.25
N PHE A 56 1.16 -11.13 -9.37
CA PHE A 56 0.00 -12.01 -9.40
C PHE A 56 -0.20 -12.69 -10.77
N LEU A 57 -0.19 -11.90 -11.84
CA LEU A 57 -0.50 -12.36 -13.20
C LEU A 57 0.72 -12.93 -13.93
N GLN A 58 1.91 -12.37 -13.69
CA GLN A 58 3.16 -12.70 -14.37
C GLN A 58 4.29 -13.02 -13.38
N PRO A 59 4.12 -14.03 -12.48
CA PRO A 59 5.09 -14.32 -11.43
C PRO A 59 6.48 -14.67 -11.98
N ALA A 60 6.56 -15.32 -13.15
CA ALA A 60 7.85 -15.70 -13.75
C ALA A 60 8.76 -14.51 -14.05
N LEU A 61 8.19 -13.37 -14.48
CA LEU A 61 8.96 -12.15 -14.74
C LEU A 61 9.47 -11.53 -13.43
N MET A 62 8.63 -11.56 -12.39
CA MET A 62 8.97 -10.92 -11.12
C MET A 62 9.94 -11.74 -10.28
N ILE A 63 9.91 -13.08 -10.35
CA ILE A 63 10.83 -13.95 -9.58
C ILE A 63 12.30 -13.61 -9.86
N GLY A 64 12.66 -13.29 -11.11
CA GLY A 64 14.03 -12.92 -11.47
C GLY A 64 14.44 -11.49 -11.10
N LEU A 65 13.49 -10.63 -10.73
CA LEU A 65 13.73 -9.23 -10.36
C LEU A 65 13.59 -9.01 -8.85
N TRP A 66 12.83 -9.86 -8.17
CA TRP A 66 12.45 -9.68 -6.77
C TRP A 66 13.68 -9.69 -5.85
N PRO A 67 13.67 -8.95 -4.72
CA PRO A 67 14.81 -8.89 -3.80
C PRO A 67 15.26 -10.22 -3.19
N TRP A 68 14.39 -11.23 -3.17
CA TRP A 68 14.64 -12.54 -2.61
C TRP A 68 13.94 -13.62 -3.44
N MET A 69 14.36 -14.87 -3.26
CA MET A 69 13.82 -16.01 -4.00
C MET A 69 12.32 -16.23 -3.72
N LEU A 70 11.53 -16.27 -4.79
CA LEU A 70 10.10 -16.56 -4.74
C LEU A 70 9.76 -17.79 -5.59
N THR A 71 8.80 -18.57 -5.11
CA THR A 71 8.09 -19.54 -5.94
C THR A 71 6.94 -18.83 -6.68
N PRO A 72 6.39 -19.39 -7.76
CA PRO A 72 5.22 -18.82 -8.42
C PRO A 72 4.01 -18.65 -7.50
N LEU A 73 3.84 -19.58 -6.54
CA LEU A 73 2.76 -19.49 -5.56
C LEU A 73 2.99 -18.33 -4.58
N THR A 74 4.18 -18.24 -3.99
CA THR A 74 4.49 -17.17 -3.03
C THR A 74 4.52 -15.79 -3.70
N ALA A 75 4.95 -15.69 -4.95
CA ALA A 75 4.88 -14.45 -5.72
C ALA A 75 3.43 -13.94 -5.84
N ARG A 76 2.47 -14.82 -6.13
CA ARG A 76 1.05 -14.43 -6.19
C ARG A 76 0.49 -14.02 -4.84
N VAL A 77 0.87 -14.71 -3.77
CA VAL A 77 0.47 -14.36 -2.40
C VAL A 77 0.99 -12.97 -2.03
N VAL A 78 2.28 -12.70 -2.27
CA VAL A 78 2.88 -11.38 -2.06
C VAL A 78 2.18 -10.33 -2.93
N GLY A 79 1.94 -10.62 -4.21
CA GLY A 79 1.18 -9.74 -5.10
C GLY A 79 -0.19 -9.37 -4.53
N ALA A 80 -0.96 -10.35 -4.04
CA ALA A 80 -2.26 -10.10 -3.41
C ALA A 80 -2.14 -9.23 -2.14
N MET A 81 -1.10 -9.42 -1.32
CA MET A 81 -0.84 -8.57 -0.14
C MET A 81 -0.55 -7.11 -0.53
N PHE A 82 0.22 -6.89 -1.58
CA PHE A 82 0.55 -5.55 -2.08
C PHE A 82 -0.61 -4.87 -2.83
N ALA A 83 -1.66 -5.61 -3.21
CA ALA A 83 -2.83 -5.02 -3.89
C ALA A 83 -3.55 -4.00 -2.99
N LEU A 84 -3.72 -4.33 -1.70
CA LEU A 84 -4.42 -3.48 -0.74
C LEU A 84 -3.75 -2.09 -0.59
N PRO A 85 -2.45 -1.97 -0.22
CA PRO A 85 -1.81 -0.66 -0.10
C PRO A 85 -1.76 0.08 -1.44
N GLY A 86 -1.67 -0.63 -2.57
CA GLY A 86 -1.78 -0.03 -3.91
C GLY A 86 -3.14 0.66 -4.14
N VAL A 87 -4.24 -0.06 -3.95
CA VAL A 87 -5.61 0.47 -4.11
C VAL A 87 -5.90 1.58 -3.10
N VAL A 88 -5.48 1.40 -1.85
CA VAL A 88 -5.69 2.38 -0.78
C VAL A 88 -4.92 3.68 -1.05
N GLY A 89 -3.68 3.60 -1.57
CA GLY A 89 -2.92 4.78 -1.99
C GLY A 89 -3.63 5.58 -3.09
N LEU A 90 -4.25 4.88 -4.06
CA LEU A 90 -5.10 5.52 -5.07
C LEU A 90 -6.35 6.16 -4.45
N GLY A 91 -6.98 5.50 -3.48
CA GLY A 91 -8.11 6.03 -2.72
C GLY A 91 -7.74 7.35 -2.02
N ILE A 92 -6.63 7.38 -1.28
CA ILE A 92 -6.14 8.60 -0.61
C ILE A 92 -5.83 9.71 -1.62
N ALA A 93 -5.30 9.37 -2.80
CA ALA A 93 -5.06 10.38 -3.84
C ALA A 93 -6.35 11.06 -4.31
N LEU A 94 -7.48 10.37 -4.26
CA LEU A 94 -8.81 10.93 -4.59
C LEU A 94 -9.46 11.65 -3.41
N GLU A 95 -9.08 11.35 -2.17
CA GLU A 95 -9.59 12.00 -0.97
C GLU A 95 -8.82 13.30 -0.63
N GLN A 96 -9.55 14.34 -0.23
CA GLN A 96 -8.96 15.61 0.20
C GLN A 96 -8.80 15.71 1.72
N ARG A 97 -9.57 14.89 2.45
CA ARG A 97 -9.76 14.96 3.88
C ARG A 97 -8.62 14.28 4.64
N TRP A 98 -7.91 15.01 5.50
CA TRP A 98 -6.86 14.42 6.33
C TRP A 98 -7.40 13.34 7.27
N SER A 99 -8.61 13.52 7.81
CA SER A 99 -9.25 12.56 8.72
C SER A 99 -9.37 11.16 8.10
N ALA A 100 -9.70 11.09 6.81
CA ALA A 100 -9.84 9.84 6.07
C ALA A 100 -8.49 9.15 5.80
N ALA A 101 -7.42 9.92 5.57
CA ALA A 101 -6.10 9.38 5.28
C ALA A 101 -5.30 9.03 6.55
N ARG A 102 -5.50 9.76 7.66
CA ARG A 102 -4.66 9.69 8.85
C ARG A 102 -4.54 8.29 9.44
N ILE A 103 -5.66 7.62 9.72
CA ILE A 103 -5.65 6.28 10.34
C ILE A 103 -5.00 5.26 9.41
N ILE A 104 -5.24 5.40 8.10
CA ILE A 104 -4.66 4.53 7.08
C ILE A 104 -3.14 4.72 7.00
N LEU A 105 -2.66 5.96 7.00
CA LEU A 105 -1.23 6.29 6.98
C LEU A 105 -0.52 5.82 8.26
N GLU A 106 -1.15 5.94 9.43
CA GLU A 106 -0.63 5.40 10.70
C GLU A 106 -0.49 3.88 10.64
N ALA A 107 -1.53 3.17 10.18
CA ALA A 107 -1.50 1.72 10.01
C ALA A 107 -0.44 1.29 8.99
N GLN A 108 -0.30 2.04 7.90
CA GLN A 108 0.70 1.79 6.86
C GLN A 108 2.13 2.02 7.38
N ALA A 109 2.37 3.09 8.15
CA ALA A 109 3.66 3.34 8.78
C ALA A 109 4.05 2.20 9.73
N PHE A 110 3.11 1.71 10.53
CA PHE A 110 3.33 0.55 11.39
C PHE A 110 3.68 -0.71 10.59
N SER A 111 2.93 -0.99 9.52
CA SER A 111 3.21 -2.12 8.63
C SER A 111 4.60 -2.03 8.01
N ILE A 112 4.97 -0.86 7.47
CA ILE A 112 6.28 -0.60 6.88
C ILE A 112 7.39 -0.80 7.92
N LEU A 113 7.22 -0.27 9.13
CA LEU A 113 8.18 -0.45 10.23
C LEU A 113 8.39 -1.94 10.53
N MET A 114 7.32 -2.72 10.61
CA MET A 114 7.42 -4.17 10.84
C MET A 114 8.13 -4.88 9.69
N ILE A 115 7.85 -4.50 8.44
CA ILE A 115 8.54 -5.05 7.26
C ILE A 115 10.03 -4.71 7.28
N LEU A 116 10.41 -3.48 7.64
CA LEU A 116 11.82 -3.08 7.75
C LEU A 116 12.55 -3.86 8.85
N ILE A 117 11.93 -4.06 10.01
CA ILE A 117 12.49 -4.90 11.08
C ILE A 117 12.66 -6.35 10.58
N ALA A 118 11.68 -6.88 9.86
CA ALA A 118 11.77 -8.20 9.26
C ALA A 118 12.90 -8.28 8.21
N ALA A 119 13.05 -7.26 7.36
CA ALA A 119 14.10 -7.18 6.35
C ALA A 119 15.50 -7.14 6.97
N VAL A 120 15.69 -6.40 8.06
CA VAL A 120 16.96 -6.39 8.81
C VAL A 120 17.25 -7.77 9.42
N ARG A 121 16.24 -8.44 9.98
CA ARG A 121 16.40 -9.79 10.54
C ARG A 121 16.70 -10.85 9.48
N ALA A 122 16.08 -10.75 8.32
CA ALA A 122 16.21 -11.70 7.20
C ALA A 122 17.18 -11.21 6.12
N TRP A 123 18.10 -10.30 6.45
CA TRP A 123 18.97 -9.64 5.47
C TRP A 123 19.88 -10.62 4.70
N SER A 124 20.15 -11.80 5.28
CA SER A 124 20.88 -12.89 4.63
C SER A 124 20.12 -13.50 3.44
N ASP A 125 18.79 -13.40 3.43
CA ASP A 125 17.93 -14.00 2.40
C ASP A 125 17.74 -13.06 1.20
N PHE A 126 18.09 -11.79 1.38
CA PHE A 126 18.08 -10.78 0.32
C PHE A 126 19.30 -10.94 -0.58
N GLU A 127 19.09 -10.83 -1.88
CA GLU A 127 20.18 -10.81 -2.85
C GLU A 127 20.83 -9.42 -2.84
N GLN A 128 21.93 -9.29 -2.10
CA GLN A 128 22.59 -8.01 -1.82
C GLN A 128 23.26 -7.37 -3.05
N SER A 129 23.57 -8.17 -4.07
CA SER A 129 24.08 -7.72 -5.37
C SER A 129 22.99 -7.11 -6.25
N ASN A 130 21.71 -7.37 -5.95
CA ASN A 130 20.59 -6.87 -6.72
C ASN A 130 20.21 -5.46 -6.27
N LEU A 131 20.18 -4.51 -7.21
CA LEU A 131 19.75 -3.12 -6.95
C LEU A 131 18.31 -3.05 -6.41
N ILE A 132 17.44 -3.99 -6.80
CA ILE A 132 16.03 -4.01 -6.37
C ILE A 132 15.92 -4.24 -4.85
N SER A 133 16.85 -4.97 -4.24
CA SER A 133 16.90 -5.16 -2.77
C SER A 133 17.08 -3.84 -2.03
N TRP A 134 17.99 -3.01 -2.52
CA TRP A 134 18.26 -1.68 -1.97
C TRP A 134 17.13 -0.71 -2.26
N LEU A 135 16.54 -0.75 -3.46
CA LEU A 135 15.37 0.06 -3.80
C LEU A 135 14.15 -0.32 -2.95
N PHE A 136 13.97 -1.60 -2.63
CA PHE A 136 12.90 -2.06 -1.77
C PHE A 136 13.04 -1.53 -0.35
N VAL A 137 14.17 -1.77 0.30
CA VAL A 137 14.40 -1.31 1.69
C VAL A 137 14.53 0.20 1.77
N GLY A 138 15.25 0.83 0.83
CA GLY A 138 15.39 2.27 0.74
C GLY A 138 14.06 2.96 0.45
N GLY A 139 13.26 2.42 -0.46
CA GLY A 139 11.92 2.92 -0.77
C GLY A 139 10.98 2.85 0.44
N LEU A 140 10.94 1.70 1.13
CA LEU A 140 10.16 1.55 2.37
C LEU A 140 10.64 2.49 3.48
N SER A 141 11.95 2.67 3.64
CA SER A 141 12.53 3.59 4.62
C SER A 141 12.17 5.04 4.30
N PHE A 142 12.27 5.43 3.03
CA PHE A 142 11.86 6.74 2.55
C PHE A 142 10.36 6.96 2.81
N LEU A 143 9.50 5.99 2.50
CA LEU A 143 8.06 6.09 2.75
C LEU A 143 7.74 6.25 4.23
N LEU A 144 8.43 5.52 5.11
CA LEU A 144 8.25 5.65 6.55
C LEU A 144 8.60 7.06 7.05
N VAL A 145 9.73 7.61 6.59
CA VAL A 145 10.16 8.98 6.92
C VAL A 145 9.19 10.01 6.34
N ALA A 146 8.75 9.82 5.09
CA ALA A 146 7.80 10.70 4.43
C ALA A 146 6.46 10.72 5.19
N ILE A 147 5.96 9.56 5.63
CA ILE A 147 4.76 9.50 6.47
C ILE A 147 5.01 10.21 7.79
N ALA A 148 6.12 9.95 8.50
CA ALA A 148 6.42 10.61 9.76
C ALA A 148 6.50 12.14 9.64
N ALA A 149 7.06 12.64 8.53
CA ALA A 149 7.14 14.07 8.23
C ALA A 149 5.77 14.73 7.97
N LEU A 150 4.72 13.96 7.66
CA LEU A 150 3.35 14.50 7.59
C LEU A 150 2.73 14.80 8.97
N TYR A 151 3.33 14.28 10.05
CA TYR A 151 2.84 14.46 11.43
C TYR A 151 3.69 15.46 12.24
N SER A 152 4.79 15.97 11.68
CA SER A 152 5.67 16.97 12.30
C SER A 152 5.27 18.39 11.92
#